data_AF-A0A2D5YYJ4-F1
#
_entry.id   AF-A0A2D5YYJ4-F1
#
_cell.length_a   1.000
_cell.length_b   1.000
_cell.length_c   1.000
_cell.angle_alpha   90.00
_cell.angle_beta   90.00
_cell.angle_gamma   90.00
#
_symmetry.space_group_name_H-M   'P 1'
#
loop_
_entity.id
_entity.type
_entity.pdbx_description
1 polymer ?
#
loop_
_entity_poly.entity_id
_entity_poly.type
_entity_poly.pdbx_seq_one_letter_code
_entity_poly.pdbx_strand_id
1 'polypeptide(L)'
;MHNTPHRIPARRAPYRPGFLSFIFTLALIHHVPGCAQSNPRSLIQRIVIAETTDLPRTNWPILIPIALPPEITPQQAAAWRLEQITDASRLPVQFQVIDTPQAPLDASGPPPERQIEICFTVDLTPRQQLVFELHDTAKSDPTIPPTTKHSLKVSGKDFDLTINTGPITWTTHALSGQLLNYRAGQGADQRLLRFNQGNTELPIHWNPDVWAPPLSWGHTCDWDVTKPDLTPTLRTSRGPIVTRTLRRGEMPNSNHVDAAVCYTFIAGQPFVYESSFMRFTADTTVRAVRNNELVFGRGLHTHGAWPNADGQIEQRQLYDTSDPKKFFHIIAPVPPDVPWIAMFHEDRRTGIAIVNLRAVHTPAPGADTTHDQDAKYYFYDYGDWGIEDRFEWNFTYMCRTIVTPDSLIKADTTYAERCAFLVFELGDTDADRFDQLTRWAQLLRNPPNVTVESP
;
A
#
# COMPACT_ATOMS: atom_id res chain seq x y z
N MET A 1 -39.92 14.74 -65.59
CA MET A 1 -39.62 15.74 -64.55
C MET A 1 -38.12 15.64 -64.29
N HIS A 2 -37.30 16.33 -65.10
CA HIS A 2 -36.58 17.60 -64.77
C HIS A 2 -35.60 17.45 -63.61
N ASN A 3 -34.35 17.90 -63.64
CA ASN A 3 -33.40 18.37 -64.65
C ASN A 3 -32.07 18.56 -63.87
N THR A 4 -30.94 18.09 -64.37
CA THR A 4 -29.58 18.61 -64.08
C THR A 4 -29.36 19.92 -64.89
N PRO A 5 -28.16 20.54 -64.97
CA PRO A 5 -27.16 21.03 -63.98
C PRO A 5 -26.80 22.53 -64.28
N HIS A 6 -25.82 23.18 -63.61
CA HIS A 6 -25.09 24.33 -64.22
C HIS A 6 -23.64 24.51 -63.74
N ARG A 7 -22.74 24.72 -64.72
CA ARG A 7 -21.32 25.13 -64.64
C ARG A 7 -21.16 26.61 -65.08
N ILE A 8 -20.23 27.36 -64.44
CA ILE A 8 -19.11 28.27 -64.89
C ILE A 8 -19.24 28.92 -66.31
N PRO A 9 -18.80 30.18 -66.68
CA PRO A 9 -17.48 30.81 -66.36
C PRO A 9 -17.23 32.37 -66.46
N ALA A 10 -16.05 32.77 -65.93
CA ALA A 10 -14.99 33.72 -66.41
C ALA A 10 -15.20 35.22 -66.77
N ARG A 11 -14.23 36.07 -66.34
CA ARG A 11 -13.53 37.16 -67.10
C ARG A 11 -12.37 37.75 -66.24
N ARG A 12 -11.09 37.61 -66.63
CA ARG A 12 -10.17 38.46 -67.42
C ARG A 12 -9.47 39.62 -66.66
N ALA A 13 -8.13 39.63 -66.79
CA ALA A 13 -7.11 40.56 -66.28
C ALA A 13 -7.10 41.96 -66.96
N PRO A 14 -6.23 42.90 -66.52
CA PRO A 14 -4.98 43.11 -67.28
C PRO A 14 -3.72 43.61 -66.50
N TYR A 15 -2.55 43.24 -67.05
CA TYR A 15 -1.25 43.96 -67.26
C TYR A 15 -0.38 44.60 -66.14
N ARG A 16 0.95 44.40 -66.32
CA ARG A 16 2.16 44.84 -65.55
C ARG A 16 2.64 46.27 -65.95
N PRO A 17 3.64 46.93 -65.30
CA PRO A 17 5.10 46.59 -65.26
C PRO A 17 5.69 46.69 -63.83
N GLY A 18 6.78 46.03 -63.41
CA GLY A 18 8.15 46.06 -63.93
C GLY A 18 9.01 47.00 -63.08
N PHE A 19 9.84 46.47 -62.17
CA PHE A 19 11.00 47.19 -61.61
C PHE A 19 12.11 46.21 -61.19
N LEU A 20 13.28 46.38 -61.82
CA LEU A 20 14.57 45.86 -61.38
C LEU A 20 14.88 46.39 -59.98
N SER A 21 15.50 45.58 -59.13
CA SER A 21 16.43 46.13 -58.14
C SER A 21 17.60 45.20 -57.85
N PHE A 22 18.73 45.90 -57.79
CA PHE A 22 20.12 45.53 -57.68
C PHE A 22 20.48 44.60 -56.52
N ILE A 23 21.51 43.80 -56.81
CA ILE A 23 22.37 43.08 -55.87
C ILE A 23 23.07 44.08 -54.95
N PHE A 24 22.94 43.90 -53.63
CA PHE A 24 23.89 44.37 -52.64
C PHE A 24 24.22 43.21 -51.69
N THR A 25 25.43 42.69 -51.82
CA THR A 25 26.04 41.77 -50.86
C THR A 25 26.48 42.60 -49.65
N LEU A 26 25.66 42.64 -48.60
CA LEU A 26 26.11 43.06 -47.27
C LEU A 26 26.44 41.80 -46.45
N ALA A 27 27.72 41.65 -46.13
CA ALA A 27 28.19 40.77 -45.08
C ALA A 27 27.70 41.34 -43.74
N LEU A 28 26.60 40.79 -43.20
CA LEU A 28 26.24 40.94 -41.79
C LEU A 28 26.69 39.70 -41.03
N ILE A 29 27.64 39.91 -40.13
CA ILE A 29 28.04 39.00 -39.08
C ILE A 29 26.83 38.82 -38.15
N HIS A 30 26.04 37.76 -38.36
CA HIS A 30 25.11 37.32 -37.34
C HIS A 30 25.91 36.54 -36.27
N HIS A 31 26.02 37.17 -35.10
CA HIS A 31 26.23 36.47 -33.84
C HIS A 31 25.27 35.27 -33.80
N VAL A 32 25.83 34.07 -33.91
CA VAL A 32 25.16 32.86 -33.45
C VAL A 32 24.94 33.07 -31.95
N PRO A 33 23.69 33.06 -31.45
CA PRO A 33 23.45 33.00 -30.02
C PRO A 33 24.18 31.74 -29.55
N GLY A 34 25.16 31.91 -28.68
CA GLY A 34 25.84 30.79 -28.06
C GLY A 34 24.76 29.82 -27.57
N CYS A 35 24.79 28.61 -28.11
CA CYS A 35 24.05 27.49 -27.57
C CYS A 35 24.43 27.47 -26.09
N ALA A 36 23.50 27.88 -25.22
CA ALA A 36 23.69 27.75 -23.80
C ALA A 36 24.00 26.28 -23.61
N GLN A 37 25.24 25.96 -23.23
CA GLN A 37 25.58 24.64 -22.75
C GLN A 37 24.66 24.41 -21.56
N SER A 38 23.55 23.72 -21.80
CA SER A 38 22.73 23.20 -20.74
C SER A 38 23.68 22.39 -19.88
N ASN A 39 23.91 22.81 -18.64
CA ASN A 39 24.65 21.99 -17.69
C ASN A 39 24.12 20.56 -17.83
N PRO A 40 24.97 19.58 -18.19
CA PRO A 40 24.50 18.22 -18.36
C PRO A 40 23.87 17.81 -17.03
N ARG A 41 22.59 17.44 -17.07
CA ARG A 41 21.89 16.88 -15.91
C ARG A 41 22.74 15.72 -15.41
N SER A 42 23.17 15.75 -14.16
CA SER A 42 23.89 14.63 -13.60
C SER A 42 22.88 13.52 -13.34
N LEU A 43 23.06 12.42 -14.08
CA LEU A 43 22.33 11.18 -13.82
C LEU A 43 22.64 10.75 -12.38
N ILE A 44 21.59 10.63 -11.57
CA ILE A 44 21.68 10.09 -10.21
C ILE A 44 21.56 8.57 -10.28
N GLN A 45 20.55 8.09 -11.01
CA GLN A 45 20.20 6.69 -11.02
C GLN A 45 19.52 6.30 -12.33
N ARG A 46 19.87 5.13 -12.87
CA ARG A 46 19.08 4.46 -13.91
C ARG A 46 18.22 3.37 -13.26
N ILE A 47 16.95 3.33 -13.61
CA ILE A 47 15.95 2.43 -13.04
C ILE A 47 15.34 1.62 -14.18
N VAL A 48 15.42 0.30 -14.08
CA VAL A 48 14.83 -0.63 -15.04
C VAL A 48 13.71 -1.41 -14.36
N ILE A 49 12.52 -1.39 -14.96
CA ILE A 49 11.34 -2.09 -14.45
C ILE A 49 10.91 -3.13 -15.46
N ALA A 50 10.81 -4.38 -15.04
CA ALA A 50 10.35 -5.48 -15.89
C ALA A 50 9.11 -6.15 -15.27
N GLU A 51 8.06 -6.32 -16.08
CA GLU A 51 6.87 -7.08 -15.69
C GLU A 51 7.22 -8.56 -15.47
N THR A 52 6.75 -9.13 -14.36
CA THR A 52 7.07 -10.49 -13.91
C THR A 52 5.91 -11.47 -14.09
N THR A 53 4.74 -10.98 -14.47
CA THR A 53 3.52 -11.78 -14.65
C THR A 53 2.97 -11.67 -16.07
N ASP A 54 2.06 -12.58 -16.43
CA ASP A 54 1.29 -12.49 -17.67
C ASP A 54 0.04 -11.60 -17.53
N LEU A 55 -0.08 -10.85 -16.43
CA LEU A 55 -1.19 -9.94 -16.18
C LEU A 55 -0.76 -8.49 -16.39
N PRO A 56 -1.59 -7.65 -17.04
CA PRO A 56 -1.28 -6.23 -17.13
C PRO A 56 -1.43 -5.56 -15.77
N ARG A 57 -0.67 -4.51 -15.54
CA ARG A 57 -0.82 -3.59 -14.41
C ARG A 57 -1.19 -2.21 -14.90
N THR A 58 -2.07 -1.57 -14.13
CA THR A 58 -2.48 -0.20 -14.40
C THR A 58 -2.22 0.61 -13.14
N ASN A 59 -1.54 1.75 -13.31
CA ASN A 59 -1.18 2.68 -12.26
C ASN A 59 -0.41 2.01 -11.11
N TRP A 60 0.39 0.98 -11.41
CA TRP A 60 1.07 0.16 -10.41
C TRP A 60 2.12 0.96 -9.64
N PRO A 61 2.13 0.89 -8.30
CA PRO A 61 3.10 1.61 -7.49
C PRO A 61 4.51 1.03 -7.61
N ILE A 62 5.47 1.91 -7.83
CA ILE A 62 6.89 1.63 -7.75
C ILE A 62 7.46 2.41 -6.58
N LEU A 63 8.06 1.70 -5.63
CA LEU A 63 8.65 2.21 -4.40
C LEU A 63 10.12 1.80 -4.41
N ILE A 64 11.04 2.76 -4.48
CA ILE A 64 12.47 2.48 -4.66
C ILE A 64 13.29 3.24 -3.63
N PRO A 65 14.09 2.56 -2.80
CA PRO A 65 15.07 3.22 -1.95
C PRO A 65 16.19 3.81 -2.81
N ILE A 66 16.52 5.07 -2.57
CA ILE A 66 17.59 5.81 -3.23
C ILE A 66 18.56 6.28 -2.14
N ALA A 67 19.84 5.96 -2.31
CA ALA A 67 20.90 6.51 -1.48
C ALA A 67 20.98 8.03 -1.70
N LEU A 68 20.97 8.78 -0.62
CA LEU A 68 21.03 10.23 -0.64
C LEU A 68 22.46 10.67 -0.32
N PRO A 69 23.12 11.44 -1.22
CA PRO A 69 24.42 12.02 -0.90
C PRO A 69 24.34 12.88 0.37
N PRO A 70 25.38 12.91 1.22
CA PRO A 70 25.36 13.60 2.52
C PRO A 70 24.93 15.08 2.46
N GLU A 71 25.25 15.76 1.37
CA GLU A 71 24.96 17.17 1.09
C GLU A 71 23.53 17.44 0.61
N ILE A 72 22.79 16.39 0.21
CA ILE A 72 21.43 16.53 -0.30
C ILE A 72 20.43 16.26 0.84
N THR A 73 19.45 17.14 0.97
CA THR A 73 18.29 16.96 1.86
C THR A 73 17.12 16.32 1.10
N PRO A 74 16.19 15.63 1.77
CA PRO A 74 14.96 15.12 1.15
C PRO A 74 14.15 16.21 0.43
N GLN A 75 14.17 17.44 0.94
CA GLN A 75 13.52 18.59 0.32
C GLN A 75 14.19 18.97 -1.02
N GLN A 76 15.51 18.88 -1.10
CA GLN A 76 16.24 19.07 -2.37
C GLN A 76 16.00 17.90 -3.32
N ALA A 77 15.97 16.66 -2.82
CA ALA A 77 15.66 15.48 -3.65
C ALA A 77 14.25 15.51 -4.25
N ALA A 78 13.30 16.19 -3.59
CA ALA A 78 11.96 16.41 -4.14
C ALA A 78 11.96 17.32 -5.38
N ALA A 79 13.05 18.04 -5.66
CA ALA A 79 13.24 18.81 -6.87
C ALA A 79 13.88 18.02 -8.02
N TRP A 80 14.38 16.80 -7.77
CA TRP A 80 14.92 15.94 -8.83
C TRP A 80 13.89 15.65 -9.91
N ARG A 81 14.35 15.13 -11.05
CA ARG A 81 13.49 14.81 -12.19
C ARG A 81 13.59 13.35 -12.55
N LEU A 82 12.44 12.69 -12.65
CA LEU A 82 12.31 11.35 -13.18
C LEU A 82 11.81 11.42 -14.63
N GLU A 83 12.49 10.73 -15.54
CA GLU A 83 12.08 10.63 -16.95
C GLU A 83 11.99 9.18 -17.37
N GLN A 84 10.91 8.80 -18.06
CA GLN A 84 10.84 7.54 -18.78
C GLN A 84 11.58 7.67 -20.11
N ILE A 85 12.48 6.73 -20.37
CA ILE A 85 13.27 6.67 -21.59
C ILE A 85 12.57 5.76 -22.60
N THR A 86 12.36 6.28 -23.80
CA THR A 86 11.84 5.55 -24.95
C THR A 86 12.75 5.80 -26.15
N ASP A 87 12.66 4.96 -27.19
CA ASP A 87 13.46 5.14 -28.41
C ASP A 87 13.25 6.50 -29.08
N ALA A 88 12.07 7.10 -28.89
CA ALA A 88 11.67 8.33 -29.56
C ALA A 88 11.73 9.59 -28.67
N SER A 89 11.77 9.44 -27.33
CA SER A 89 11.59 10.58 -26.42
C SER A 89 11.97 10.29 -24.96
N ARG A 90 12.15 11.37 -24.19
CA ARG A 90 12.23 11.38 -22.73
C ARG A 90 10.94 11.99 -22.19
N LEU A 91 10.14 11.20 -21.49
CA LEU A 91 8.84 11.63 -20.97
C LEU A 91 8.97 11.94 -19.47
N PRO A 92 8.65 13.15 -19.01
CA PRO A 92 8.71 13.46 -17.59
C PRO A 92 7.67 12.65 -16.80
N VAL A 93 8.08 12.12 -15.64
CA VAL A 93 7.25 11.29 -14.76
C VAL A 93 7.13 11.97 -13.41
N GLN A 94 5.91 12.12 -12.92
CA GLN A 94 5.67 12.61 -11.57
C GLN A 94 6.09 11.53 -10.56
N PHE A 95 6.87 11.92 -9.56
CA PHE A 95 7.18 11.08 -8.41
C PHE A 95 7.05 11.88 -7.11
N GLN A 96 7.08 11.17 -5.99
CA GLN A 96 7.06 11.75 -4.66
C GLN A 96 8.20 11.15 -3.83
N VAL A 97 8.94 12.00 -3.13
CA VAL A 97 9.89 11.56 -2.11
C VAL A 97 9.15 11.21 -0.83
N ILE A 98 9.39 10.00 -0.33
CA ILE A 98 8.98 9.52 0.97
C ILE A 98 10.22 9.57 1.86
N ASP A 99 10.14 10.32 2.95
CA ASP A 99 11.14 10.21 4.01
C ASP A 99 11.11 8.79 4.55
N THR A 100 12.24 8.08 4.50
CA THR A 100 12.36 6.70 5.00
C THR A 100 12.91 6.74 6.42
N PRO A 101 12.10 6.44 7.44
CA PRO A 101 12.63 5.85 8.65
C PRO A 101 12.84 4.37 8.35
N GLN A 102 14.05 3.85 8.56
CA GLN A 102 14.26 2.41 8.70
C GLN A 102 13.19 1.85 9.66
N ALA A 103 12.20 1.14 9.13
CA ALA A 103 11.64 0.01 9.85
C ALA A 103 12.67 -1.12 9.67
N PRO A 104 13.29 -1.65 10.74
CA PRO A 104 14.34 -2.65 10.60
C PRO A 104 13.66 -3.97 10.22
N LEU A 105 13.48 -4.20 8.92
CA LEU A 105 13.25 -5.54 8.41
C LEU A 105 14.57 -6.17 7.96
N ASP A 106 15.58 -5.36 7.63
CA ASP A 106 16.85 -5.84 7.09
C ASP A 106 18.01 -4.98 7.67
N ALA A 107 18.66 -5.40 8.78
CA ALA A 107 20.10 -5.19 9.06
C ALA A 107 20.45 -5.37 10.55
N SER A 108 21.06 -6.52 10.87
CA SER A 108 22.14 -6.58 11.87
C SER A 108 23.36 -5.86 11.29
N GLY A 109 23.39 -4.52 11.36
CA GLY A 109 24.49 -3.71 10.83
C GLY A 109 24.32 -2.21 11.13
N PRO A 110 25.41 -1.42 11.05
CA PRO A 110 25.33 0.03 11.22
C PRO A 110 24.34 0.62 10.18
N PRO A 111 23.63 1.71 10.53
CA PRO A 111 22.69 2.32 9.60
C PRO A 111 23.42 2.70 8.31
N PRO A 112 22.89 2.31 7.13
CA PRO A 112 23.49 2.71 5.86
C PRO A 112 23.42 4.23 5.69
N GLU A 113 24.16 4.74 4.70
CA GLU A 113 24.06 6.10 4.16
C GLU A 113 22.61 6.61 4.17
N ARG A 114 22.41 7.92 4.38
CA ARG A 114 21.07 8.52 4.43
C ARG A 114 20.27 8.05 3.21
N GLN A 115 19.16 7.36 3.40
CA GLN A 115 18.30 6.89 2.32
C GLN A 115 17.02 7.73 2.29
N ILE A 116 16.43 7.83 1.09
CA ILE A 116 15.03 8.20 0.88
C ILE A 116 14.38 7.09 0.06
N GLU A 117 13.06 7.09 -0.04
CA GLU A 117 12.35 6.27 -1.02
C GLU A 117 11.61 7.19 -1.98
N ILE A 118 11.63 6.89 -3.27
CA ILE A 118 10.80 7.57 -4.25
C ILE A 118 9.61 6.69 -4.62
N CYS A 119 8.46 7.33 -4.87
CA CYS A 119 7.25 6.67 -5.31
C CYS A 119 6.69 7.30 -6.58
N PHE A 120 6.41 6.48 -7.59
CA PHE A 120 5.69 6.84 -8.80
C PHE A 120 4.86 5.65 -9.26
N THR A 121 4.03 5.83 -10.28
CA THR A 121 3.20 4.75 -10.83
C THR A 121 3.52 4.48 -12.29
N VAL A 122 3.29 3.25 -12.73
CA VAL A 122 3.52 2.79 -14.10
C VAL A 122 2.37 1.93 -14.61
N ASP A 123 2.14 1.98 -15.92
CA ASP A 123 1.34 0.99 -16.62
C ASP A 123 2.29 -0.05 -17.23
N LEU A 124 2.03 -1.33 -17.00
CA LEU A 124 2.85 -2.42 -17.51
C LEU A 124 1.98 -3.44 -18.23
N THR A 125 2.34 -3.76 -19.46
CA THR A 125 1.80 -4.90 -20.19
C THR A 125 2.63 -6.16 -19.91
N PRO A 126 2.08 -7.36 -20.12
CA PRO A 126 2.81 -8.60 -19.91
C PRO A 126 4.18 -8.61 -20.60
N ARG A 127 5.23 -8.99 -19.85
CA ARG A 127 6.63 -9.05 -20.31
C ARG A 127 7.25 -7.72 -20.76
N GLN A 128 6.58 -6.58 -20.51
CA GLN A 128 7.12 -5.28 -20.85
C GLN A 128 8.29 -4.91 -19.94
N GLN A 129 9.24 -4.18 -20.50
CA GLN A 129 10.31 -3.52 -19.78
C GLN A 129 10.24 -2.01 -20.02
N LEU A 130 10.39 -1.24 -18.94
CA LEU A 130 10.45 0.21 -18.95
C LEU A 130 11.79 0.66 -18.35
N VAL A 131 12.36 1.73 -18.89
CA VAL A 131 13.60 2.34 -18.39
C VAL A 131 13.30 3.76 -17.96
N PHE A 132 13.81 4.15 -16.80
CA PHE A 132 13.72 5.49 -16.24
C PHE A 132 15.10 6.00 -15.85
N GLU A 133 15.27 7.30 -15.90
CA GLU A 133 16.45 7.98 -15.38
C GLU A 133 16.03 9.06 -14.39
N LEU A 134 16.69 9.06 -13.23
CA LEU A 134 16.55 10.07 -12.19
C LEU A 134 17.73 11.03 -12.30
N HIS A 135 17.44 12.32 -12.39
CA HIS A 135 18.42 13.38 -12.63
C HIS A 135 18.35 14.44 -11.55
N ASP A 136 19.52 14.97 -11.17
CA ASP A 136 19.54 16.23 -10.43
C ASP A 136 19.17 17.38 -11.39
N THR A 137 18.33 18.30 -10.92
CA THR A 137 17.91 19.44 -11.70
C THR A 137 18.82 20.64 -11.45
N ALA A 138 19.69 20.96 -12.40
CA ALA A 138 20.30 22.29 -12.45
C ALA A 138 19.25 23.33 -12.87
N LYS A 139 18.55 23.95 -11.91
CA LYS A 139 17.82 25.26 -11.91
C LYS A 139 17.01 25.76 -13.14
N SER A 140 16.90 25.11 -14.30
CA SER A 140 16.49 25.83 -15.53
C SER A 140 15.57 25.13 -16.53
N ASP A 141 14.94 23.99 -16.23
CA ASP A 141 13.90 23.43 -17.13
C ASP A 141 12.55 23.21 -16.42
N PRO A 142 11.55 24.09 -16.64
CA PRO A 142 10.27 24.07 -15.95
C PRO A 142 9.25 23.12 -16.58
N THR A 143 9.63 22.12 -17.39
CA THR A 143 8.64 21.13 -17.87
C THR A 143 7.98 20.43 -16.69
N ILE A 144 6.77 20.87 -16.38
CA ILE A 144 5.91 20.33 -15.32
C ILE A 144 5.54 18.90 -15.75
N PRO A 145 5.88 17.87 -14.96
CA PRO A 145 5.44 16.52 -15.28
C PRO A 145 3.90 16.49 -15.31
N PRO A 146 3.30 15.69 -16.22
CA PRO A 146 1.86 15.54 -16.26
C PRO A 146 1.35 15.08 -14.89
N THR A 147 0.27 15.71 -14.41
CA THR A 147 -0.38 15.28 -13.16
C THR A 147 -0.85 13.85 -13.29
N THR A 148 -0.56 13.05 -12.28
CA THR A 148 -1.09 11.69 -12.14
C THR A 148 -2.61 11.67 -12.28
N LYS A 149 -3.11 10.66 -13.01
CA LYS A 149 -4.56 10.46 -13.22
C LYS A 149 -5.30 10.29 -11.89
N HIS A 150 -4.63 9.70 -10.91
CA HIS A 150 -5.14 9.46 -9.56
C HIS A 150 -4.34 10.30 -8.57
N SER A 151 -5.03 10.93 -7.63
CA SER A 151 -4.42 11.69 -6.56
C SER A 151 -5.12 11.38 -5.23
N LEU A 152 -4.32 11.17 -4.18
CA LEU A 152 -4.81 10.99 -2.83
C LEU A 152 -5.50 12.25 -2.32
N LYS A 153 -6.66 12.06 -1.70
CA LYS A 153 -7.29 13.11 -0.89
C LYS A 153 -7.10 12.74 0.57
N VAL A 154 -6.30 13.53 1.27
CA VAL A 154 -5.96 13.31 2.69
C VAL A 154 -6.46 14.47 3.51
N SER A 155 -7.22 14.17 4.57
CA SER A 155 -7.67 15.13 5.57
C SER A 155 -7.37 14.61 6.98
N GLY A 156 -7.47 15.50 7.96
CA GLY A 156 -7.10 15.19 9.34
C GLY A 156 -5.63 15.46 9.66
N LYS A 157 -5.23 15.20 10.89
CA LYS A 157 -3.90 15.53 11.44
C LYS A 157 -3.38 14.38 12.30
N ASP A 158 -2.05 14.27 12.36
CA ASP A 158 -1.37 13.32 13.22
C ASP A 158 -1.89 11.88 13.03
N PHE A 159 -2.46 11.28 14.07
CA PHE A 159 -3.00 9.91 14.08
C PHE A 159 -4.40 9.79 13.47
N ASP A 160 -5.17 10.88 13.44
CA ASP A 160 -6.55 10.92 12.94
C ASP A 160 -6.55 11.37 11.48
N LEU A 161 -6.51 10.40 10.57
CA LEU A 161 -6.45 10.64 9.14
C LEU A 161 -7.61 9.99 8.44
N THR A 162 -8.12 10.69 7.43
CA THR A 162 -8.97 10.12 6.40
C THR A 162 -8.23 10.18 5.07
N ILE A 163 -8.03 9.02 4.45
CA ILE A 163 -7.27 8.87 3.20
C ILE A 163 -8.18 8.25 2.13
N ASN A 164 -8.46 9.00 1.08
CA ASN A 164 -9.17 8.51 -0.09
C ASN A 164 -8.19 8.22 -1.24
N THR A 165 -8.10 6.95 -1.61
CA THR A 165 -7.26 6.42 -2.70
C THR A 165 -7.91 6.56 -4.07
N GLY A 166 -9.19 6.90 -4.14
CA GLY A 166 -10.05 6.77 -5.31
C GLY A 166 -10.99 5.58 -5.13
N PRO A 167 -10.48 4.34 -5.19
CA PRO A 167 -11.30 3.14 -4.97
C PRO A 167 -11.77 2.95 -3.53
N ILE A 168 -11.04 3.47 -2.52
CA ILE A 168 -11.34 3.23 -1.10
C ILE A 168 -11.06 4.50 -0.28
N THR A 169 -11.93 4.78 0.69
CA THR A 169 -11.65 5.70 1.80
C THR A 169 -11.30 4.93 3.06
N TRP A 170 -10.14 5.20 3.62
CA TRP A 170 -9.65 4.63 4.88
C TRP A 170 -9.65 5.69 5.97
N THR A 171 -9.95 5.30 7.20
CA THR A 171 -9.80 6.17 8.37
C THR A 171 -8.88 5.52 9.40
N THR A 172 -8.01 6.30 10.04
CA THR A 172 -7.17 5.87 11.15
C THR A 172 -7.69 6.41 12.48
N HIS A 173 -7.54 5.63 13.54
CA HIS A 173 -8.06 5.93 14.86
C HIS A 173 -7.27 7.07 15.52
N ALA A 174 -7.97 8.04 16.11
CA ALA A 174 -7.36 9.24 16.66
C ALA A 174 -6.37 8.98 17.81
N LEU A 175 -6.55 7.88 18.56
CA LEU A 175 -5.70 7.58 19.71
C LEU A 175 -4.46 6.75 19.37
N SER A 176 -4.60 5.76 18.47
CA SER A 176 -3.53 4.79 18.17
C SER A 176 -2.94 4.94 16.77
N GLY A 177 -3.67 5.59 15.86
CA GLY A 177 -3.36 5.65 14.43
C GLY A 177 -3.53 4.31 13.70
N GLN A 178 -4.13 3.31 14.35
CA GLN A 178 -4.50 2.05 13.70
C GLN A 178 -5.65 2.24 12.71
N LEU A 179 -5.79 1.36 11.72
CA LEU A 179 -6.93 1.41 10.81
C LEU A 179 -8.24 1.24 11.59
N LEU A 180 -9.09 2.26 11.50
CA LEU A 180 -10.36 2.35 12.21
C LEU A 180 -11.48 1.70 11.41
N ASN A 181 -11.59 2.06 10.14
CA ASN A 181 -12.64 1.60 9.24
C ASN A 181 -12.23 1.86 7.80
N TYR A 182 -13.05 1.34 6.87
CA TYR A 182 -12.93 1.67 5.46
C TYR A 182 -14.31 1.74 4.79
N ARG A 183 -14.34 2.36 3.61
CA ARG A 183 -15.51 2.42 2.73
C ARG A 183 -15.06 2.30 1.28
N ALA A 184 -15.66 1.37 0.54
CA ALA A 184 -15.48 1.29 -0.90
C ALA A 184 -16.02 2.57 -1.58
N GLY A 185 -15.22 3.16 -2.46
CA GLY A 185 -15.51 4.41 -3.16
C GLY A 185 -16.28 4.22 -4.47
N GLN A 186 -16.40 2.98 -4.95
CA GLN A 186 -17.17 2.54 -6.11
C GLN A 186 -17.82 1.19 -5.77
N GLY A 187 -18.79 0.75 -6.56
CA GLY A 187 -19.48 -0.52 -6.32
C GLY A 187 -20.89 -0.40 -5.74
N ALA A 188 -21.54 -1.55 -5.58
CA ALA A 188 -22.92 -1.64 -5.08
C ALA A 188 -23.02 -1.42 -3.55
N ASP A 189 -21.96 -1.73 -2.79
CA ASP A 189 -21.95 -1.56 -1.33
C ASP A 189 -20.90 -0.52 -0.88
N GLN A 190 -21.37 0.70 -0.64
CA GLN A 190 -20.55 1.81 -0.14
C GLN A 190 -20.75 2.06 1.36
N ARG A 191 -21.13 1.03 2.12
CA ARG A 191 -21.24 1.15 3.59
C ARG A 191 -19.88 1.43 4.23
N LEU A 192 -19.94 1.94 5.45
CA LEU A 192 -18.79 2.03 6.32
C LEU A 192 -18.58 0.67 7.00
N LEU A 193 -17.45 0.03 6.72
CA LEU A 193 -17.04 -1.24 7.31
C LEU A 193 -16.15 -0.93 8.51
N ARG A 194 -16.66 -1.23 9.70
CA ARG A 194 -16.07 -0.85 10.99
C ARG A 194 -16.26 -1.94 12.04
N PHE A 195 -15.55 -1.82 13.14
CA PHE A 195 -15.81 -2.63 14.32
C PHE A 195 -16.40 -1.76 15.42
N ASN A 196 -17.54 -2.20 15.96
CA ASN A 196 -18.15 -1.59 17.14
C ASN A 196 -18.21 -2.65 18.23
N GLN A 197 -17.87 -2.26 19.45
CA GLN A 197 -18.15 -3.04 20.65
C GLN A 197 -19.07 -2.21 21.54
N GLY A 198 -20.34 -2.61 21.61
CA GLY A 198 -21.37 -1.73 22.17
C GLY A 198 -21.54 -0.46 21.33
N ASN A 199 -21.41 0.69 21.99
CA ASN A 199 -21.52 2.02 21.36
C ASN A 199 -20.16 2.62 20.96
N THR A 200 -19.07 1.89 21.15
CA THR A 200 -17.71 2.39 20.88
C THR A 200 -17.22 1.84 19.54
N GLU A 201 -16.84 2.75 18.63
CA GLU A 201 -16.12 2.38 17.41
C GLU A 201 -14.65 2.14 17.78
N LEU A 202 -14.14 0.96 17.40
CA LEU A 202 -12.80 0.51 17.71
C LEU A 202 -12.05 0.16 16.43
N PRO A 203 -10.70 0.18 16.44
CA PRO A 203 -9.90 -0.20 15.29
C PRO A 203 -10.28 -1.57 14.71
N ILE A 204 -10.31 -1.67 13.38
CA ILE A 204 -10.44 -2.95 12.68
C ILE A 204 -9.11 -3.69 12.61
N HIS A 205 -7.97 -3.01 12.76
CA HIS A 205 -6.65 -3.65 12.86
C HIS A 205 -6.14 -3.54 14.30
N TRP A 206 -6.14 -4.66 15.02
CA TRP A 206 -5.70 -4.72 16.42
C TRP A 206 -4.18 -4.91 16.55
N ASN A 207 -3.60 -5.63 15.60
CA ASN A 207 -2.28 -6.24 15.73
C ASN A 207 -1.13 -5.37 15.23
N PRO A 208 0.13 -5.69 15.61
CA PRO A 208 0.58 -6.84 16.41
C PRO A 208 0.05 -6.85 17.86
N ASP A 209 -0.03 -8.05 18.45
CA ASP A 209 -0.47 -8.26 19.83
C ASP A 209 0.27 -9.40 20.55
N VAL A 210 0.23 -9.37 21.88
CA VAL A 210 0.79 -10.38 22.79
C VAL A 210 -0.15 -10.60 23.97
N TRP A 211 -0.28 -11.86 24.40
CA TRP A 211 -0.85 -12.20 25.69
C TRP A 211 0.21 -12.80 26.60
N ALA A 212 0.57 -12.07 27.66
CA ALA A 212 1.54 -12.50 28.67
C ALA A 212 0.92 -12.48 30.09
N PRO A 213 0.11 -13.48 30.45
CA PRO A 213 -0.46 -13.57 31.80
C PRO A 213 0.61 -13.40 32.90
N PRO A 214 0.31 -12.70 34.01
CA PRO A 214 -1.02 -12.26 34.43
C PRO A 214 -1.48 -10.94 33.80
N LEU A 215 -0.73 -10.36 32.86
CA LEU A 215 -1.17 -9.16 32.15
C LEU A 215 -2.35 -9.47 31.23
N SER A 216 -3.19 -8.45 31.01
CA SER A 216 -4.21 -8.46 29.96
C SER A 216 -3.57 -8.60 28.57
N TRP A 217 -4.38 -8.81 27.55
CA TRP A 217 -3.92 -8.68 26.17
C TRP A 217 -3.31 -7.29 25.93
N GLY A 218 -2.16 -7.29 25.28
CA GLY A 218 -1.51 -6.10 24.78
C GLY A 218 -1.65 -5.99 23.28
N HIS A 219 -2.24 -4.90 22.79
CA HIS A 219 -2.41 -4.64 21.37
C HIS A 219 -1.82 -3.30 20.99
N THR A 220 -1.30 -3.18 19.77
CA THR A 220 -0.93 -1.85 19.26
C THR A 220 -2.14 -0.94 19.00
N CYS A 221 -3.36 -1.47 18.89
CA CYS A 221 -4.56 -0.64 18.87
C CYS A 221 -4.88 0.06 20.20
N ASP A 222 -4.32 -0.44 21.30
CA ASP A 222 -4.50 0.13 22.65
C ASP A 222 -3.54 1.31 22.93
N TRP A 223 -2.68 1.66 21.96
CA TRP A 223 -1.93 2.92 22.04
C TRP A 223 -2.86 4.10 22.25
N ASP A 224 -2.45 5.01 23.13
CA ASP A 224 -3.30 6.10 23.58
C ASP A 224 -2.47 7.38 23.71
N VAL A 225 -2.58 8.24 22.70
CA VAL A 225 -1.89 9.54 22.66
C VAL A 225 -2.32 10.51 23.77
N THR A 226 -3.37 10.19 24.53
CA THR A 226 -3.74 10.97 25.73
C THR A 226 -2.93 10.59 26.96
N LYS A 227 -2.16 9.49 26.89
CA LYS A 227 -1.33 8.96 27.96
C LYS A 227 0.14 8.92 27.53
N PRO A 228 1.04 9.73 28.14
CA PRO A 228 2.43 9.84 27.70
C PRO A 228 3.19 8.51 27.63
N ASP A 229 2.89 7.58 28.53
CA ASP A 229 3.48 6.24 28.63
C ASP A 229 2.98 5.27 27.54
N LEU A 230 1.81 5.52 26.95
CA LEU A 230 1.25 4.71 25.86
C LEU A 230 1.29 5.42 24.50
N THR A 231 1.96 6.58 24.42
CA THR A 231 2.01 7.37 23.20
C THR A 231 3.13 6.86 22.29
N PRO A 232 2.83 6.24 21.14
CA PRO A 232 3.86 5.87 20.18
C PRO A 232 4.41 7.12 19.49
N THR A 233 5.65 7.04 19.01
CA THR A 233 6.16 8.01 18.05
C THR A 233 5.40 7.88 16.73
N LEU A 234 5.12 9.01 16.08
CA LEU A 234 4.49 9.06 14.75
C LEU A 234 5.41 9.74 13.75
N ARG A 235 5.56 9.11 12.58
CA ARG A 235 6.10 9.74 11.39
C ARG A 235 5.11 9.65 10.26
N THR A 236 4.97 10.72 9.49
CA THR A 236 4.06 10.76 8.35
C THR A 236 4.72 11.44 7.16
N SER A 237 4.69 10.78 6.01
CA SER A 237 4.95 11.40 4.70
C SER A 237 3.62 11.50 3.95
N ARG A 238 3.27 12.70 3.48
CA ARG A 238 2.03 12.96 2.75
C ARG A 238 2.33 13.57 1.40
N GLY A 239 1.58 13.14 0.40
CA GLY A 239 1.54 13.77 -0.89
C GLY A 239 0.48 13.14 -1.80
N PRO A 240 0.37 13.63 -3.03
CA PRO A 240 -0.71 13.25 -3.94
C PRO A 240 -0.60 11.81 -4.47
N ILE A 241 0.61 11.22 -4.51
CA ILE A 241 0.80 9.85 -5.01
C ILE A 241 0.67 8.86 -3.86
N VAL A 242 1.32 9.16 -2.74
CA VAL A 242 1.48 8.24 -1.62
C VAL A 242 1.34 8.97 -0.30
N THR A 243 0.70 8.32 0.66
CA THR A 243 0.72 8.72 2.06
C THR A 243 1.20 7.55 2.87
N ARG A 244 2.31 7.73 3.58
CA ARG A 244 2.85 6.73 4.50
C ARG A 244 2.79 7.26 5.91
N THR A 245 2.32 6.42 6.81
CA THR A 245 2.36 6.69 8.23
C THR A 245 3.19 5.58 8.88
N LEU A 246 3.99 5.86 9.91
CA LEU A 246 4.71 4.89 10.73
C LEU A 246 4.51 5.22 12.20
N ARG A 247 4.08 4.25 13.01
CA ARG A 247 4.06 4.33 14.46
C ARG A 247 5.10 3.38 15.04
N ARG A 248 5.75 3.79 16.12
CA ARG A 248 6.66 2.94 16.90
C ARG A 248 6.62 3.31 18.38
N GLY A 249 6.51 2.31 19.24
CA GLY A 249 6.52 2.47 20.70
C GLY A 249 6.44 1.13 21.40
N GLU A 250 6.46 1.15 22.73
CA GLU A 250 6.18 -0.05 23.53
C GLU A 250 4.69 -0.39 23.39
N MET A 251 4.39 -1.67 23.19
CA MET A 251 3.02 -2.19 23.12
C MET A 251 2.40 -2.18 24.54
N PRO A 252 1.21 -1.60 24.74
CA PRO A 252 0.53 -1.61 26.03
C PRO A 252 0.35 -3.05 26.57
N ASN A 253 0.41 -3.25 27.89
CA ASN A 253 0.17 -4.54 28.57
C ASN A 253 1.02 -5.74 28.08
N SER A 254 2.17 -5.50 27.42
CA SER A 254 2.91 -6.55 26.70
C SER A 254 4.11 -7.14 27.45
N ASN A 255 4.44 -6.63 28.64
CA ASN A 255 5.73 -6.88 29.31
C ASN A 255 6.94 -6.44 28.46
N HIS A 256 6.95 -5.17 28.06
CA HIS A 256 8.05 -4.54 27.31
C HIS A 256 8.31 -5.12 25.91
N VAL A 257 7.26 -5.25 25.09
CA VAL A 257 7.41 -5.55 23.66
C VAL A 257 7.42 -4.25 22.87
N ASP A 258 8.53 -3.94 22.19
CA ASP A 258 8.58 -2.86 21.21
C ASP A 258 7.78 -3.27 19.97
N ALA A 259 6.92 -2.38 19.49
CA ALA A 259 6.15 -2.61 18.28
C ALA A 259 6.24 -1.43 17.29
N ALA A 260 6.08 -1.74 16.01
CA ALA A 260 5.89 -0.75 14.96
C ALA A 260 4.84 -1.21 13.96
N VAL A 261 4.07 -0.26 13.44
CA VAL A 261 3.06 -0.48 12.39
C VAL A 261 3.16 0.62 11.35
N CYS A 262 3.25 0.25 10.08
CA CYS A 262 3.37 1.15 8.95
C CYS A 262 2.20 0.92 7.98
N TYR A 263 1.60 2.00 7.50
CA TYR A 263 0.60 1.96 6.42
C TYR A 263 1.09 2.78 5.26
N THR A 264 1.04 2.23 4.05
CA THR A 264 1.35 2.96 2.80
C THR A 264 0.13 2.94 1.90
N PHE A 265 -0.57 4.07 1.83
CA PHE A 265 -1.72 4.31 0.96
C PHE A 265 -1.23 4.90 -0.36
N ILE A 266 -1.76 4.40 -1.48
CA ILE A 266 -1.31 4.82 -2.82
C ILE A 266 -2.51 5.18 -3.69
N ALA A 267 -2.39 6.28 -4.43
CA ALA A 267 -3.44 6.77 -5.30
C ALA A 267 -3.82 5.71 -6.37
N GLY A 268 -5.12 5.52 -6.53
CA GLY A 268 -5.73 4.61 -7.51
C GLY A 268 -5.72 3.13 -7.12
N GLN A 269 -5.19 2.75 -5.94
CA GLN A 269 -5.06 1.35 -5.54
C GLN A 269 -6.22 0.88 -4.66
N PRO A 270 -6.72 -0.36 -4.84
CA PRO A 270 -7.75 -0.95 -3.99
C PRO A 270 -7.17 -1.64 -2.75
N PHE A 271 -5.95 -1.29 -2.36
CA PHE A 271 -5.29 -1.86 -1.20
C PHE A 271 -4.45 -0.82 -0.46
N VAL A 272 -4.13 -1.14 0.79
CA VAL A 272 -3.10 -0.47 1.58
C VAL A 272 -2.02 -1.49 1.91
N TYR A 273 -0.74 -1.13 1.76
CA TYR A 273 0.34 -1.95 2.31
C TYR A 273 0.41 -1.74 3.81
N GLU A 274 0.45 -2.86 4.54
CA GLU A 274 0.72 -2.89 5.97
C GLU A 274 2.08 -3.57 6.18
N SER A 275 2.84 -3.05 7.15
CA SER A 275 3.96 -3.78 7.70
C SER A 275 4.05 -3.56 9.20
N SER A 276 4.28 -4.65 9.92
CA SER A 276 4.36 -4.68 11.37
C SER A 276 5.67 -5.31 11.84
N PHE A 277 6.08 -4.93 13.04
CA PHE A 277 7.27 -5.44 13.70
C PHE A 277 7.02 -5.54 15.20
N MET A 278 7.47 -6.61 15.82
CA MET A 278 7.56 -6.82 17.26
C MET A 278 8.99 -7.19 17.64
N ARG A 279 9.47 -6.66 18.77
CA ARG A 279 10.70 -7.10 19.44
C ARG A 279 10.46 -7.24 20.93
N PHE A 280 10.70 -8.43 21.44
CA PHE A 280 10.69 -8.67 22.88
C PHE A 280 11.94 -8.03 23.49
N THR A 281 11.79 -7.07 24.41
CA THR A 281 12.96 -6.44 25.05
C THR A 281 13.39 -7.14 26.34
N ALA A 282 12.57 -8.07 26.82
CA ALA A 282 12.84 -8.92 27.97
C ALA A 282 12.33 -10.35 27.72
N ASP A 283 12.93 -11.32 28.40
CA ASP A 283 12.42 -12.69 28.46
C ASP A 283 10.98 -12.66 28.98
N THR A 284 10.05 -13.16 28.17
CA THR A 284 8.61 -13.05 28.44
C THR A 284 7.95 -14.39 28.22
N THR A 285 7.25 -14.88 29.24
CA THR A 285 6.35 -16.03 29.06
C THR A 285 5.05 -15.53 28.47
N VAL A 286 4.73 -15.97 27.26
CA VAL A 286 3.53 -15.60 26.52
C VAL A 286 2.64 -16.81 26.37
N ARG A 287 1.32 -16.61 26.40
CA ARG A 287 0.34 -17.60 25.97
C ARG A 287 0.05 -17.50 24.48
N ALA A 288 0.16 -16.29 23.93
CA ALA A 288 -0.08 -16.02 22.53
C ALA A 288 0.77 -14.86 22.01
N VAL A 289 1.20 -14.98 20.76
CA VAL A 289 1.73 -13.89 19.93
C VAL A 289 0.98 -13.93 18.62
N ARG A 290 0.36 -12.81 18.21
CA ARG A 290 -0.43 -12.77 16.97
C ARG A 290 -0.05 -11.57 16.12
N ASN A 291 -0.23 -11.73 14.81
CA ASN A 291 -0.08 -10.67 13.84
C ASN A 291 -1.13 -10.79 12.71
N ASN A 292 -1.18 -9.84 11.78
CA ASN A 292 -2.11 -9.83 10.65
C ASN A 292 -3.58 -10.11 11.08
N GLU A 293 -4.10 -9.30 12.00
CA GLU A 293 -5.47 -9.43 12.51
C GLU A 293 -6.40 -8.36 11.94
N LEU A 294 -7.56 -8.77 11.44
CA LEU A 294 -8.64 -7.84 11.14
C LEU A 294 -9.92 -8.27 11.87
N VAL A 295 -10.51 -7.33 12.60
CA VAL A 295 -11.69 -7.50 13.46
C VAL A 295 -12.86 -6.68 12.91
N PHE A 296 -14.04 -7.26 12.88
CA PHE A 296 -15.26 -6.60 12.40
C PHE A 296 -16.45 -6.93 13.29
N GLY A 297 -17.42 -6.01 13.33
CA GLY A 297 -18.72 -6.32 13.93
C GLY A 297 -19.33 -7.57 13.31
N ARG A 298 -19.92 -8.42 14.14
CA ARG A 298 -20.48 -9.70 13.70
C ARG A 298 -21.56 -9.50 12.63
N GLY A 299 -21.54 -10.33 11.59
CA GLY A 299 -22.47 -10.26 10.47
C GLY A 299 -22.15 -9.17 9.42
N LEU A 300 -21.06 -8.40 9.57
CA LEU A 300 -20.57 -7.56 8.48
C LEU A 300 -20.03 -8.39 7.31
N HIS A 301 -19.43 -9.54 7.61
CA HIS A 301 -19.03 -10.55 6.65
C HIS A 301 -19.76 -11.85 6.98
N THR A 302 -20.15 -12.60 5.95
CA THR A 302 -20.90 -13.86 6.10
C THR A 302 -20.03 -15.09 5.87
N HIS A 303 -18.91 -14.92 5.15
CA HIS A 303 -18.05 -16.01 4.73
C HIS A 303 -16.57 -15.63 4.82
N GLY A 304 -15.74 -16.64 5.09
CA GLY A 304 -14.29 -16.60 4.97
C GLY A 304 -13.88 -17.43 3.77
N ALA A 305 -12.80 -17.02 3.09
CA ALA A 305 -12.23 -17.74 1.96
C ALA A 305 -10.70 -17.73 1.96
N TRP A 306 -10.11 -18.80 1.44
CA TRP A 306 -8.68 -18.97 1.24
C TRP A 306 -8.41 -20.06 0.19
N PRO A 307 -7.27 -20.06 -0.51
CA PRO A 307 -6.90 -21.17 -1.36
C PRO A 307 -6.31 -22.32 -0.53
N ASN A 308 -6.69 -23.55 -0.86
CA ASN A 308 -6.08 -24.75 -0.30
C ASN A 308 -4.76 -25.12 -0.99
N ALA A 309 -4.16 -26.24 -0.59
CA ALA A 309 -2.88 -26.70 -1.13
C ALA A 309 -2.91 -26.98 -2.64
N ASP A 310 -4.08 -27.32 -3.20
CA ASP A 310 -4.27 -27.54 -4.64
C ASP A 310 -4.61 -26.25 -5.41
N GLY A 311 -4.66 -25.11 -4.73
CA GLY A 311 -5.03 -23.81 -5.29
C GLY A 311 -6.54 -23.61 -5.48
N GLN A 312 -7.37 -24.55 -5.05
CA GLN A 312 -8.82 -24.39 -5.06
C GLN A 312 -9.23 -23.47 -3.92
N ILE A 313 -10.20 -22.58 -4.18
CA ILE A 313 -10.69 -21.66 -3.15
C ILE A 313 -11.67 -22.40 -2.25
N GLU A 314 -11.27 -22.58 -1.00
CA GLU A 314 -12.17 -22.99 0.07
C GLU A 314 -12.91 -21.78 0.63
N GLN A 315 -14.14 -22.02 1.05
CA GLN A 315 -14.94 -21.06 1.77
C GLN A 315 -15.66 -21.71 2.95
N ARG A 316 -15.87 -20.95 4.01
CA ARG A 316 -16.67 -21.36 5.18
C ARG A 316 -17.55 -20.21 5.65
N GLN A 317 -18.71 -20.56 6.17
CA GLN A 317 -19.63 -19.59 6.76
C GLN A 317 -19.05 -19.07 8.09
N LEU A 318 -19.08 -17.75 8.25
CA LEU A 318 -18.69 -17.05 9.48
C LEU A 318 -19.90 -16.54 10.26
N TYR A 319 -21.03 -16.34 9.56
CA TYR A 319 -22.25 -15.81 10.14
C TYR A 319 -23.48 -16.38 9.43
N ASP A 320 -24.46 -16.80 10.22
CA ASP A 320 -25.72 -17.32 9.74
C ASP A 320 -26.74 -16.18 9.69
N THR A 321 -27.07 -15.72 8.48
CA THR A 321 -28.05 -14.64 8.28
C THR A 321 -29.47 -15.07 8.62
N SER A 322 -29.74 -16.39 8.60
CA SER A 322 -31.04 -16.96 8.96
C SER A 322 -31.19 -17.24 10.45
N ASP A 323 -30.08 -17.51 11.14
CA ASP A 323 -30.00 -17.65 12.60
C ASP A 323 -28.85 -16.82 13.20
N PRO A 324 -29.05 -15.50 13.36
CA PRO A 324 -28.07 -14.61 13.98
C PRO A 324 -27.60 -15.03 15.37
N LYS A 325 -28.28 -15.92 16.09
CA LYS A 325 -27.88 -16.31 17.46
C LYS A 325 -26.92 -17.49 17.50
N LYS A 326 -26.73 -18.18 16.37
CA LYS A 326 -25.81 -19.31 16.24
C LYS A 326 -24.38 -18.84 16.08
N PHE A 327 -23.47 -19.28 16.96
CA PHE A 327 -22.04 -19.00 16.88
C PHE A 327 -21.24 -20.17 16.33
N PHE A 328 -20.19 -19.87 15.55
CA PHE A 328 -19.31 -20.88 14.97
C PHE A 328 -17.95 -21.03 15.67
N HIS A 329 -17.56 -20.10 16.56
CA HIS A 329 -16.26 -20.09 17.24
C HIS A 329 -15.08 -20.24 16.25
N ILE A 330 -14.15 -21.18 16.47
CA ILE A 330 -13.04 -21.46 15.55
C ILE A 330 -13.58 -22.22 14.35
N ILE A 331 -13.52 -21.60 13.17
CA ILE A 331 -14.15 -22.16 11.95
C ILE A 331 -13.19 -23.03 11.16
N ALA A 332 -11.94 -22.58 10.98
CA ALA A 332 -10.92 -23.34 10.29
C ALA A 332 -9.51 -22.91 10.72
N PRO A 333 -8.59 -23.86 10.96
CA PRO A 333 -7.16 -23.59 10.93
C PRO A 333 -6.70 -23.49 9.47
N VAL A 334 -6.01 -22.43 9.13
CA VAL A 334 -5.47 -22.19 7.78
C VAL A 334 -3.94 -22.11 7.88
N PRO A 335 -3.18 -22.72 6.95
CA PRO A 335 -1.72 -22.65 6.98
C PRO A 335 -1.19 -21.22 7.06
N PRO A 336 -0.08 -20.98 7.77
CA PRO A 336 0.44 -19.63 7.98
C PRO A 336 0.99 -19.02 6.68
N ASP A 337 1.43 -19.83 5.74
CA ASP A 337 2.00 -19.44 4.44
C ASP A 337 0.95 -19.26 3.33
N VAL A 338 -0.35 -19.39 3.68
CA VAL A 338 -1.47 -19.18 2.76
C VAL A 338 -1.30 -17.85 2.00
N PRO A 339 -1.48 -17.82 0.67
CA PRO A 339 -1.14 -16.64 -0.11
C PRO A 339 -2.02 -15.43 0.21
N TRP A 340 -3.28 -15.69 0.57
CA TRP A 340 -4.22 -14.71 1.03
C TRP A 340 -5.33 -15.39 1.84
N ILE A 341 -5.95 -14.61 2.72
CA ILE A 341 -7.13 -15.00 3.49
C ILE A 341 -8.13 -13.84 3.42
N ALA A 342 -9.41 -14.13 3.25
CA ALA A 342 -10.42 -13.12 2.98
C ALA A 342 -11.69 -13.33 3.80
N MET A 343 -12.35 -12.22 4.15
CA MET A 343 -13.73 -12.18 4.62
C MET A 343 -14.57 -11.42 3.61
N PHE A 344 -15.79 -11.91 3.33
CA PHE A 344 -16.70 -11.26 2.41
C PHE A 344 -18.16 -11.47 2.83
N HIS A 345 -19.04 -10.63 2.28
CA HIS A 345 -20.47 -10.79 2.44
C HIS A 345 -21.10 -11.28 1.14
N GLU A 346 -21.82 -12.41 1.20
CA GLU A 346 -22.42 -13.09 0.06
C GLU A 346 -23.28 -12.15 -0.79
N ASP A 347 -24.36 -11.63 -0.20
CA ASP A 347 -25.37 -10.86 -0.95
C ASP A 347 -24.88 -9.48 -1.39
N ARG A 348 -23.92 -8.92 -0.65
CA ARG A 348 -23.35 -7.59 -0.92
C ARG A 348 -22.22 -7.65 -1.92
N ARG A 349 -21.65 -8.85 -2.11
CA ARG A 349 -20.62 -9.13 -3.10
C ARG A 349 -19.37 -8.28 -2.90
N THR A 350 -19.05 -7.96 -1.64
CA THR A 350 -17.88 -7.18 -1.23
C THR A 350 -17.13 -7.87 -0.11
N GLY A 351 -15.82 -7.65 -0.04
CA GLY A 351 -14.96 -8.24 0.97
C GLY A 351 -13.63 -7.52 1.15
N ILE A 352 -12.89 -7.99 2.15
CA ILE A 352 -11.52 -7.57 2.44
C ILE A 352 -10.63 -8.80 2.65
N ALA A 353 -9.42 -8.74 2.10
CA ALA A 353 -8.44 -9.79 2.19
C ALA A 353 -7.12 -9.27 2.78
N ILE A 354 -6.45 -10.14 3.53
CA ILE A 354 -5.03 -10.02 3.85
C ILE A 354 -4.27 -10.81 2.80
N VAL A 355 -3.49 -10.13 1.97
CA VAL A 355 -2.57 -10.76 1.00
C VAL A 355 -1.19 -10.82 1.63
N ASN A 356 -0.68 -12.03 1.86
CA ASN A 356 0.62 -12.25 2.49
C ASN A 356 1.75 -11.97 1.51
N LEU A 357 2.67 -11.06 1.85
CA LEU A 357 3.80 -10.68 0.99
C LEU A 357 5.13 -11.16 1.55
N ARG A 358 5.38 -10.96 2.85
CA ARG A 358 6.60 -11.41 3.53
C ARG A 358 6.34 -11.59 5.02
N ALA A 359 6.96 -12.60 5.62
CA ALA A 359 7.07 -12.77 7.06
C ALA A 359 8.52 -13.14 7.38
N VAL A 360 9.07 -12.53 8.42
CA VAL A 360 10.44 -12.77 8.90
C VAL A 360 10.39 -12.83 10.41
N HIS A 361 10.73 -13.98 10.97
CA HIS A 361 10.88 -14.17 12.41
C HIS A 361 12.34 -14.48 12.68
N THR A 362 12.94 -13.78 13.65
CA THR A 362 14.36 -13.95 13.99
C THR A 362 14.48 -14.29 15.47
N PRO A 363 15.09 -15.45 15.83
CA PRO A 363 15.30 -15.80 17.22
C PRO A 363 16.31 -14.85 17.85
N ALA A 364 16.25 -14.73 19.19
CA ALA A 364 17.30 -14.07 19.95
C ALA A 364 18.69 -14.68 19.66
N PRO A 365 19.79 -13.91 19.77
CA PRO A 365 21.14 -14.46 19.66
C PRO A 365 21.35 -15.64 20.64
N GLY A 366 21.68 -16.81 20.10
CA GLY A 366 21.87 -18.03 20.88
C GLY A 366 20.58 -18.77 21.29
N ALA A 367 19.41 -18.32 20.84
CA ALA A 367 18.17 -19.09 20.92
C ALA A 367 17.97 -19.93 19.65
N ASP A 368 17.43 -21.13 19.83
CA ASP A 368 17.26 -22.09 18.74
C ASP A 368 15.94 -21.93 17.97
N THR A 369 15.01 -21.10 18.46
CA THR A 369 13.65 -21.03 17.90
C THR A 369 12.94 -19.68 18.14
N THR A 370 12.01 -19.38 17.24
CA THR A 370 11.01 -18.32 17.28
C THR A 370 9.63 -18.82 17.70
N HIS A 371 9.48 -20.10 18.03
CA HIS A 371 8.21 -20.72 18.43
C HIS A 371 7.06 -20.62 17.39
N ASP A 372 7.38 -20.39 16.12
CA ASP A 372 6.42 -20.18 15.02
C ASP A 372 6.12 -21.45 14.20
N GLN A 373 6.66 -22.61 14.59
CA GLN A 373 6.48 -23.87 13.86
C GLN A 373 5.02 -24.34 13.77
N ASP A 374 4.18 -23.91 14.71
CA ASP A 374 2.74 -24.23 14.77
C ASP A 374 1.86 -23.03 14.37
N ALA A 375 2.45 -22.01 13.76
CA ALA A 375 1.75 -20.81 13.34
C ALA A 375 0.60 -21.17 12.38
N LYS A 376 -0.50 -20.44 12.48
CA LYS A 376 -1.67 -20.64 11.61
C LYS A 376 -2.56 -19.41 11.60
N TYR A 377 -3.32 -19.27 10.54
CA TYR A 377 -4.46 -18.38 10.51
C TYR A 377 -5.69 -19.06 11.11
N TYR A 378 -6.56 -18.24 11.69
CA TYR A 378 -7.92 -18.65 12.05
C TYR A 378 -8.93 -17.65 11.55
N PHE A 379 -10.13 -18.15 11.24
CA PHE A 379 -11.35 -17.37 11.34
C PHE A 379 -12.03 -17.69 12.66
N TYR A 380 -12.47 -16.65 13.35
CA TYR A 380 -13.16 -16.79 14.62
C TYR A 380 -14.47 -15.99 14.59
N ASP A 381 -15.56 -16.67 14.93
CA ASP A 381 -16.86 -16.06 15.22
C ASP A 381 -17.02 -15.93 16.75
N TYR A 382 -16.67 -14.75 17.29
CA TYR A 382 -16.56 -14.50 18.72
C TYR A 382 -17.91 -14.21 19.35
N GLY A 383 -18.39 -15.15 20.17
CA GLY A 383 -19.72 -15.15 20.78
C GLY A 383 -19.76 -15.08 22.30
N ASP A 384 -18.62 -14.85 22.96
CA ASP A 384 -18.51 -15.03 24.41
C ASP A 384 -19.22 -13.94 25.23
N TRP A 385 -19.76 -12.90 24.56
CA TRP A 385 -20.64 -11.91 25.19
C TRP A 385 -22.12 -12.34 25.24
N GLY A 386 -22.44 -13.52 24.67
CA GLY A 386 -23.77 -14.12 24.72
C GLY A 386 -24.75 -13.58 23.67
N ILE A 387 -25.97 -14.13 23.70
CA ILE A 387 -27.06 -13.84 22.75
C ILE A 387 -28.12 -12.86 23.28
N GLU A 388 -27.91 -12.32 24.48
CA GLU A 388 -28.85 -11.46 25.19
C GLU A 388 -28.41 -9.99 25.08
N ASP A 389 -28.29 -9.27 26.20
CA ASP A 389 -28.13 -7.81 26.27
C ASP A 389 -26.80 -7.26 25.72
N ARG A 390 -25.88 -8.12 25.28
CA ARG A 390 -24.56 -7.72 24.74
C ARG A 390 -24.26 -8.36 23.40
N PHE A 391 -25.30 -8.72 22.65
CA PHE A 391 -25.11 -9.35 21.34
C PHE A 391 -24.23 -8.52 20.40
N GLU A 392 -24.31 -7.19 20.49
CA GLU A 392 -23.52 -6.22 19.74
C GLU A 392 -22.03 -6.13 20.15
N TRP A 393 -21.63 -6.83 21.21
CA TRP A 393 -20.23 -6.93 21.63
C TRP A 393 -19.51 -8.10 20.95
N ASN A 394 -20.25 -8.95 20.25
CA ASN A 394 -19.71 -10.07 19.48
C ASN A 394 -19.14 -9.60 18.15
N PHE A 395 -18.11 -10.29 17.68
CA PHE A 395 -17.35 -9.88 16.50
C PHE A 395 -16.82 -11.08 15.72
N THR A 396 -16.41 -10.83 14.49
CA THR A 396 -15.74 -11.82 13.66
C THR A 396 -14.36 -11.29 13.34
N TYR A 397 -13.34 -12.15 13.44
CA TYR A 397 -11.98 -11.77 13.07
C TYR A 397 -11.26 -12.87 12.29
N MET A 398 -10.25 -12.45 11.54
CA MET A 398 -9.21 -13.32 11.03
C MET A 398 -7.87 -12.88 11.61
N CYS A 399 -7.03 -13.81 12.07
CA CYS A 399 -5.71 -13.47 12.62
C CYS A 399 -4.68 -14.54 12.31
N ARG A 400 -3.41 -14.16 12.19
CA ARG A 400 -2.29 -15.10 12.24
C ARG A 400 -1.85 -15.26 13.68
N THR A 401 -2.05 -16.44 14.23
CA THR A 401 -1.47 -16.83 15.50
C THR A 401 -0.09 -17.42 15.23
N ILE A 402 0.95 -16.79 15.78
CA ILE A 402 2.35 -17.19 15.58
C ILE A 402 2.76 -18.18 16.66
N VAL A 403 2.58 -17.81 17.92
CA VAL A 403 2.96 -18.62 19.08
C VAL A 403 1.71 -19.00 19.86
N THR A 404 1.51 -20.30 20.09
CA THR A 404 0.63 -20.89 21.10
C THR A 404 1.11 -22.33 21.38
N PRO A 405 0.94 -22.89 22.60
CA PRO A 405 0.43 -22.28 23.84
C PRO A 405 1.56 -21.61 24.65
N ASP A 406 1.43 -21.57 25.99
CA ASP A 406 2.40 -20.99 26.93
C ASP A 406 3.87 -21.31 26.57
N SER A 407 4.62 -20.28 26.18
CA SER A 407 6.00 -20.37 25.67
C SER A 407 6.86 -19.25 26.24
N LEU A 408 8.15 -19.53 26.51
CA LEU A 408 9.12 -18.50 26.89
C LEU A 408 9.76 -17.90 25.64
N ILE A 409 9.46 -16.64 25.36
CA ILE A 409 10.13 -15.89 24.28
C ILE A 409 11.33 -15.16 24.85
N LYS A 410 12.50 -15.37 24.24
CA LYS A 410 13.75 -14.73 24.66
C LYS A 410 13.82 -13.28 24.23
N ALA A 411 14.43 -12.44 25.06
CA ALA A 411 14.75 -11.05 24.72
C ALA A 411 15.51 -10.97 23.38
N ASP A 412 15.22 -9.94 22.60
CA ASP A 412 15.66 -9.71 21.22
C ASP A 412 15.11 -10.68 20.15
N THR A 413 14.18 -11.58 20.50
CA THR A 413 13.37 -12.26 19.49
C THR A 413 12.47 -11.26 18.76
N THR A 414 12.38 -11.38 17.44
CA THR A 414 11.60 -10.47 16.59
C THR A 414 10.63 -11.20 15.69
N TYR A 415 9.48 -10.56 15.45
CA TYR A 415 8.47 -11.01 14.50
C TYR A 415 8.10 -9.84 13.60
N ALA A 416 8.18 -10.02 12.29
CA ALA A 416 7.92 -8.93 11.37
C ALA A 416 7.17 -9.42 10.13
N GLU A 417 6.20 -8.64 9.69
CA GLU A 417 5.32 -9.01 8.58
C GLU A 417 5.12 -7.85 7.62
N ARG A 418 4.84 -8.21 6.37
CA ARG A 418 4.37 -7.30 5.34
C ARG A 418 3.21 -7.96 4.62
N CYS A 419 2.09 -7.27 4.58
CA CYS A 419 0.91 -7.69 3.86
C CYS A 419 0.29 -6.54 3.05
N ALA A 420 -0.78 -6.85 2.32
CA ALA A 420 -1.67 -5.84 1.79
C ALA A 420 -3.10 -6.13 2.24
N PHE A 421 -3.78 -5.11 2.76
CA PHE A 421 -5.22 -5.17 2.99
C PHE A 421 -5.92 -4.74 1.70
N LEU A 422 -6.49 -5.71 1.01
CA LEU A 422 -7.13 -5.57 -0.29
C LEU A 422 -8.64 -5.58 -0.13
N VAL A 423 -9.33 -4.54 -0.58
CA VAL A 423 -10.79 -4.54 -0.71
C VAL A 423 -11.14 -5.01 -2.10
N PHE A 424 -12.12 -5.91 -2.20
CA PHE A 424 -12.52 -6.53 -3.46
C PHE A 424 -14.04 -6.72 -3.54
N GLU A 425 -14.51 -6.95 -4.75
CA GLU A 425 -15.87 -7.32 -5.12
C GLU A 425 -15.85 -8.75 -5.69
N LEU A 426 -16.96 -9.47 -5.48
CA LEU A 426 -17.16 -10.77 -6.10
C LEU A 426 -17.57 -10.61 -7.57
N GLY A 427 -17.07 -11.50 -8.44
CA GLY A 427 -17.48 -11.61 -9.86
C GLY A 427 -18.85 -12.26 -10.02
N ASP A 428 -19.64 -11.82 -11.01
CA ASP A 428 -21.10 -11.98 -11.11
C ASP A 428 -21.59 -13.44 -11.16
N THR A 429 -20.70 -14.37 -11.46
CA THR A 429 -20.97 -15.81 -11.55
C THR A 429 -20.10 -16.59 -10.57
N ASP A 430 -20.42 -17.87 -10.36
CA ASP A 430 -19.56 -18.72 -9.51
C ASP A 430 -18.17 -18.96 -10.13
N ALA A 431 -18.04 -18.86 -11.46
CA ALA A 431 -16.79 -19.12 -12.16
C ALA A 431 -15.76 -17.98 -12.03
N ASP A 432 -16.22 -16.73 -12.01
CA ASP A 432 -15.39 -15.52 -11.89
C ASP A 432 -15.44 -14.91 -10.48
N ARG A 433 -16.10 -15.60 -9.55
CA ARG A 433 -16.45 -15.12 -8.21
C ARG A 433 -15.30 -14.45 -7.46
N PHE A 434 -14.09 -14.98 -7.56
CA PHE A 434 -12.91 -14.47 -6.86
C PHE A 434 -11.85 -13.88 -7.81
N ASP A 435 -12.17 -13.65 -9.09
CA ASP A 435 -11.19 -13.23 -10.09
C ASP A 435 -10.48 -11.93 -9.73
N GLN A 436 -11.19 -10.96 -9.16
CA GLN A 436 -10.57 -9.71 -8.73
C GLN A 436 -9.56 -9.94 -7.60
N LEU A 437 -9.92 -10.75 -6.60
CA LEU A 437 -9.07 -11.09 -5.47
C LEU A 437 -7.83 -11.87 -5.93
N THR A 438 -8.02 -12.94 -6.71
CA THR A 438 -6.91 -13.78 -7.20
C THR A 438 -5.97 -13.00 -8.10
N ARG A 439 -6.52 -12.16 -9.01
CA ARG A 439 -5.75 -11.25 -9.86
C ARG A 439 -4.86 -10.32 -9.03
N TRP A 440 -5.43 -9.60 -8.06
CA TRP A 440 -4.65 -8.67 -7.23
C TRP A 440 -3.66 -9.39 -6.34
N ALA A 441 -4.03 -10.53 -5.75
CA ALA A 441 -3.12 -11.32 -4.95
C ALA A 441 -1.91 -11.80 -5.78
N GLN A 442 -2.13 -12.24 -7.02
CA GLN A 442 -1.04 -12.60 -7.94
C GLN A 442 -0.14 -11.40 -8.25
N LEU A 443 -0.72 -10.24 -8.57
CA LEU A 443 0.05 -9.02 -8.85
C LEU A 443 0.86 -8.54 -7.63
N LEU A 444 0.28 -8.56 -6.44
CA LEU A 444 0.92 -8.11 -5.19
C LEU A 444 2.06 -9.02 -4.75
N ARG A 445 1.87 -10.34 -4.86
CA ARG A 445 2.88 -11.34 -4.48
C ARG A 445 4.02 -11.48 -5.49
N ASN A 446 3.80 -11.05 -6.72
CA ASN A 446 4.80 -11.06 -7.77
C ASN A 446 4.98 -9.62 -8.27
N PRO A 447 5.63 -8.73 -7.51
CA PRO A 447 5.86 -7.35 -7.97
C PRO A 447 6.75 -7.34 -9.22
N PRO A 448 6.72 -6.27 -10.03
CA PRO A 448 7.69 -6.08 -11.10
C PRO A 448 9.12 -6.16 -10.57
N ASN A 449 10.03 -6.70 -11.37
CA ASN A 449 11.45 -6.65 -11.04
C ASN A 449 11.95 -5.22 -11.25
N VAL A 450 12.58 -4.65 -10.24
CA VAL A 450 13.13 -3.28 -10.28
C VAL A 450 14.63 -3.36 -10.06
N THR A 451 15.40 -3.00 -11.08
CA THR A 451 16.86 -2.89 -11.00
C THR A 451 17.26 -1.43 -10.95
N VAL A 452 18.17 -1.11 -10.03
CA VAL A 452 18.63 0.23 -9.72
C VAL A 452 20.13 0.26 -10.01
N GLU A 453 20.52 0.89 -11.12
CA GLU A 453 21.89 0.87 -11.66
C GLU A 453 22.56 2.22 -11.42
N SER A 454 23.67 2.22 -10.67
CA SER A 454 24.47 3.43 -10.48
C SER A 454 25.03 3.91 -11.83
N PRO A 455 25.23 5.23 -12.00
CA PRO A 455 25.71 5.83 -13.25
C PRO A 455 26.99 5.22 -13.81
#